data_AF-A0A1F9ZFB8-F1
#
_entry.id   AF-A0A1F9ZFB8-F1
#
_cell.length_a   1.000
_cell.length_b   1.000
_cell.length_c   1.000
_cell.angle_alpha   90.00
_cell.angle_beta   90.00
_cell.angle_gamma   90.00
#
_symmetry.space_group_name_H-M   'P 1'
#
loop_
_entity.id
_entity.type
_entity.pdbx_description
1 polymer ?
#
loop_
_entity_poly.entity_id
_entity_poly.type
_entity_poly.pdbx_seq_one_letter_code
_entity_poly.pdbx_strand_id
1 'polypeptide(L)'
;MAMHPKSMGIVHCTATLFSPDRSRSVNVNLLVDTGSTLTWIPEELAADLGLRPMGIAEFQTGDGTTIHRPIGEAFLEVAGRRQTVPIAFARPEDARVLGVTAMETLTLEVNPTTRTLRATGKYLYLRFAPN
;
A
#
# COMPACT_ATOMS: atom_id res chain seq x y z
N MET A 1 -1.13 21.92 28.90
CA MET A 1 -2.11 21.22 28.05
C MET A 1 -1.38 20.09 27.34
N ALA A 2 -1.64 18.83 27.72
CA ALA A 2 -1.12 17.68 27.00
C ALA A 2 -1.89 17.54 25.67
N MET A 3 -1.18 17.72 24.57
CA MET A 3 -1.69 17.43 23.23
C MET A 3 -1.93 15.92 23.18
N HIS A 4 -3.18 15.50 23.37
CA HIS A 4 -3.56 14.14 23.04
C HIS A 4 -3.48 14.06 21.52
N PRO A 5 -2.63 13.21 20.92
CA PRO A 5 -2.68 13.01 19.48
C PRO A 5 -4.11 12.64 19.14
N LYS A 6 -4.76 13.45 18.30
CA LYS A 6 -6.08 13.12 17.73
C LYS A 6 -5.97 11.69 17.22
N SER A 7 -6.81 10.78 17.71
CA SER A 7 -6.77 9.40 17.23
C SER A 7 -6.85 9.43 15.70
N MET A 8 -5.96 8.70 15.06
CA MET A 8 -5.91 8.63 13.61
C MET A 8 -7.27 8.09 13.14
N GLY A 9 -8.03 8.94 12.43
CA GLY A 9 -9.26 8.51 11.78
C GLY A 9 -8.91 7.65 10.55
N ILE A 10 -9.89 6.92 10.03
CA ILE A 10 -9.72 6.10 8.84
C ILE A 10 -9.32 7.00 7.65
N VAL A 11 -8.17 6.71 7.04
CA VAL A 11 -7.66 7.41 5.85
C VAL A 11 -7.82 6.49 4.65
N HIS A 12 -8.41 7.00 3.58
CA HIS A 12 -8.45 6.31 2.30
C HIS A 12 -7.67 7.08 1.24
N CYS A 13 -7.18 6.37 0.24
CA CYS A 13 -6.62 6.98 -0.96
C CYS A 13 -7.18 6.31 -2.21
N THR A 14 -7.29 7.09 -3.28
CA THR A 14 -7.44 6.52 -4.62
C THR A 14 -6.04 6.21 -5.15
N ALA A 15 -5.83 4.96 -5.54
CA ALA A 15 -4.64 4.51 -6.24
C ALA A 15 -5.01 4.13 -7.68
N THR A 16 -4.12 4.38 -8.62
CA THR A 16 -4.27 3.92 -10.00
C THR A 16 -3.33 2.75 -10.22
N LEU A 17 -3.89 1.58 -10.53
CA LEU A 17 -3.16 0.39 -10.94
C LEU A 17 -3.04 0.37 -12.45
N PHE A 18 -1.90 -0.06 -12.98
CA PHE A 18 -1.66 -0.17 -14.41
C PHE A 18 -1.48 -1.63 -14.84
N SER A 19 -1.84 -1.93 -16.09
CA SER A 19 -1.45 -3.21 -16.71
C SER A 19 0.08 -3.31 -16.84
N PRO A 20 0.65 -4.52 -17.00
CA PRO A 20 2.11 -4.69 -17.11
C PRO A 20 2.78 -3.84 -18.20
N ASP A 21 2.10 -3.67 -19.33
CA ASP A 21 2.52 -2.83 -20.47
C ASP A 21 2.16 -1.34 -20.31
N ARG A 22 1.47 -1.00 -19.22
CA ARG A 22 0.98 0.35 -18.86
C ARG A 22 -0.01 0.96 -19.86
N SER A 23 -0.60 0.16 -20.74
CA SER A 23 -1.59 0.62 -21.73
C SER A 23 -2.99 0.80 -21.15
N ARG A 24 -3.30 0.09 -20.06
CA ARG A 24 -4.57 0.16 -19.34
C ARG A 24 -4.34 0.51 -17.89
N SER A 25 -5.36 1.08 -17.26
CA SER A 25 -5.32 1.41 -15.84
C SER A 25 -6.71 1.37 -15.21
N VAL A 26 -6.76 1.16 -13.90
CA VAL A 26 -7.99 1.23 -13.11
C VAL A 26 -7.75 1.95 -11.79
N ASN A 27 -8.73 2.72 -11.35
CA ASN A 27 -8.70 3.36 -10.04
C ASN A 27 -9.28 2.44 -8.98
N VAL A 28 -8.59 2.31 -7.85
CA VAL A 28 -9.02 1.54 -6.69
C VAL A 28 -8.95 2.43 -5.45
N ASN A 29 -10.00 2.39 -4.63
CA ASN A 29 -9.97 3.02 -3.31
C ASN A 29 -9.39 2.01 -2.31
N LEU A 30 -8.35 2.45 -1.59
CA LEU A 30 -7.62 1.65 -0.62
C LEU A 30 -7.69 2.30 0.76
N LEU A 31 -7.79 1.46 1.79
CA LEU A 31 -7.54 1.87 3.17
C LEU A 31 -6.03 2.08 3.35
N VAL A 32 -5.62 3.23 3.87
CA VAL A 32 -4.22 3.47 4.25
C VAL A 32 -3.99 2.81 5.60
N ASP A 33 -3.09 1.84 5.65
CA ASP A 33 -2.79 1.08 6.85
C ASP A 33 -1.28 0.91 7.03
N THR A 34 -0.73 1.58 8.04
CA THR A 34 0.68 1.46 8.43
C THR A 34 0.97 0.14 9.16
N GLY A 35 -0.06 -0.61 9.56
CA GLY A 35 0.06 -1.95 10.14
C GLY A 35 0.15 -3.07 9.10
N SER A 36 -0.08 -2.78 7.81
CA SER A 36 0.04 -3.75 6.73
C SER A 36 1.34 -3.54 5.94
N THR A 37 2.11 -4.61 5.75
CA THR A 37 3.39 -4.55 5.02
C THR A 37 3.16 -4.26 3.53
N LEU A 38 2.36 -5.11 2.87
CA LEU A 38 2.12 -5.04 1.43
C LEU A 38 0.82 -4.30 1.10
N THR A 39 0.71 -3.87 -0.16
CA THR A 39 -0.55 -3.36 -0.71
C THR A 39 -1.43 -4.53 -1.16
N TRP A 40 -2.69 -4.54 -0.74
CA TRP A 40 -3.65 -5.62 -1.00
C TRP A 40 -4.66 -5.19 -2.06
N ILE A 41 -4.61 -5.86 -3.21
CA ILE A 41 -5.44 -5.55 -4.38
C ILE A 41 -6.36 -6.73 -4.67
N PRO A 42 -7.67 -6.51 -4.91
CA PRO A 42 -8.59 -7.58 -5.27
C PRO A 42 -8.06 -8.42 -6.44
N GLU A 43 -8.08 -9.74 -6.30
CA GLU A 43 -7.53 -10.65 -7.29
C GLU A 43 -8.24 -10.55 -8.65
N GLU A 44 -9.55 -10.32 -8.65
CA GLU A 44 -10.35 -10.10 -9.86
C GLU A 44 -9.86 -8.86 -10.62
N LEU A 45 -9.66 -7.74 -9.91
CA LEU A 45 -9.17 -6.49 -10.48
C LEU A 45 -7.76 -6.64 -11.05
N ALA A 46 -6.90 -7.36 -10.33
CA ALA A 46 -5.54 -7.63 -10.77
C ALA A 46 -5.52 -8.53 -12.01
N ALA A 47 -6.39 -9.55 -12.05
CA ALA A 47 -6.54 -10.45 -13.19
C ALA A 47 -7.02 -9.69 -14.45
N ASP A 48 -8.01 -8.80 -14.31
CA ASP A 48 -8.53 -7.95 -15.38
C ASP A 48 -7.45 -7.03 -15.96
N LEU A 49 -6.54 -6.52 -15.13
CA LEU A 49 -5.38 -5.74 -15.58
C LEU A 49 -4.24 -6.60 -16.16
N GLY A 50 -4.33 -7.93 -16.06
CA GLY A 50 -3.29 -8.83 -16.54
C GLY A 50 -2.11 -9.00 -15.57
N LEU A 51 -2.26 -8.57 -14.33
CA LEU A 51 -1.28 -8.83 -13.26
C LEU A 51 -1.33 -10.31 -12.90
N ARG A 52 -0.18 -10.89 -12.55
CA ARG A 52 -0.05 -12.33 -12.31
C ARG A 52 0.71 -12.58 -11.00
N PRO A 53 0.28 -13.56 -10.19
CA PRO A 53 1.07 -14.01 -9.06
C PRO A 53 2.45 -14.50 -9.47
N MET A 54 3.44 -14.20 -8.63
CA MET A 54 4.84 -14.61 -8.76
C MET A 54 5.26 -15.56 -7.64
N GLY A 55 4.42 -15.74 -6.62
CA GLY A 55 4.65 -16.63 -5.49
C GLY A 55 3.49 -16.60 -4.51
N ILE A 56 3.67 -17.27 -3.37
CA ILE A 56 2.75 -17.26 -2.24
C ILE A 56 3.53 -16.80 -1.02
N ALA A 57 2.97 -15.88 -0.25
CA ALA A 57 3.51 -15.46 1.03
C ALA A 57 2.57 -15.83 2.17
N GLU A 58 3.15 -15.98 3.35
CA GLU A 58 2.46 -16.10 4.63
C GLU A 58 2.28 -14.72 5.25
N PHE A 59 1.10 -14.46 5.81
CA PHE A 59 0.76 -13.22 6.50
C PHE A 59 0.17 -13.53 7.87
N GLN A 60 0.59 -12.79 8.88
CA GLN A 60 -0.09 -12.73 10.16
C GLN A 60 -1.12 -11.59 10.15
N THR A 61 -2.38 -11.91 10.47
CA THR A 61 -3.47 -10.94 10.54
C THR A 61 -3.52 -10.25 11.91
N GLY A 62 -4.33 -9.18 12.03
CA GLY A 62 -4.43 -8.40 13.26
C GLY A 62 -4.99 -9.16 14.48
N ASP A 63 -5.67 -10.28 14.25
CA ASP A 63 -6.12 -11.22 15.29
C ASP A 63 -5.11 -12.35 15.59
N GLY A 64 -3.94 -12.32 14.95
CA GLY A 64 -2.86 -13.30 15.13
C GLY A 64 -2.97 -14.55 14.25
N THR A 65 -4.03 -14.67 13.43
CA THR A 65 -4.20 -15.80 12.52
C THR A 65 -3.16 -15.76 11.39
N THR A 66 -2.72 -16.93 10.93
CA THR A 66 -1.85 -17.07 9.76
C THR A 66 -2.68 -17.36 8.52
N ILE A 67 -2.48 -16.59 7.46
CA ILE A 67 -3.10 -16.81 6.14
C ILE A 67 -2.04 -16.85 5.04
N HIS A 68 -2.34 -17.54 3.94
CA HIS A 68 -1.50 -17.54 2.74
C HIS A 68 -2.21 -16.82 1.60
N ARG A 69 -1.48 -15.96 0.88
CA ARG A 69 -1.98 -15.27 -0.31
C ARG A 69 -0.96 -15.25 -1.43
N PRO A 70 -1.42 -15.31 -2.69
CA PRO A 70 -0.54 -15.04 -3.82
C PRO A 70 0.03 -13.62 -3.71
N ILE A 71 1.28 -13.44 -4.13
CA ILE A 71 1.95 -12.14 -4.18
C ILE A 71 2.53 -11.90 -5.57
N GLY A 72 2.74 -10.64 -5.92
CA GLY A 72 3.35 -10.23 -7.17
C GLY A 72 3.71 -8.75 -7.12
N GLU A 73 3.73 -8.10 -8.26
CA GLU A 73 4.05 -6.67 -8.37
C GLU A 73 3.02 -5.92 -9.21
N ALA A 74 2.87 -4.63 -8.94
CA ALA A 74 2.05 -3.74 -9.75
C ALA A 74 2.76 -2.39 -9.91
N PHE A 75 2.64 -1.82 -11.11
CA PHE A 75 2.94 -0.40 -11.28
C PHE A 75 1.76 0.40 -10.74
N LEU A 76 2.02 1.21 -9.71
CA LEU A 76 1.01 1.88 -8.90
C LEU A 76 1.24 3.39 -8.91
N GLU A 77 0.18 4.16 -9.03
CA GLU A 77 0.17 5.60 -8.77
C GLU A 77 -0.64 5.95 -7.54
N VAL A 78 -0.06 6.74 -6.64
CA VAL A 78 -0.78 7.36 -5.51
C VAL A 78 -0.24 8.78 -5.31
N ALA A 79 -1.13 9.75 -5.13
CA ALA A 79 -0.77 11.16 -4.88
C ALA A 79 0.27 11.72 -5.89
N GLY A 80 0.11 11.38 -7.18
CA GLY A 80 0.99 11.83 -8.27
C GLY A 80 2.37 11.18 -8.30
N ARG A 81 2.63 10.15 -7.50
CA ARG A 81 3.88 9.36 -7.49
C ARG A 81 3.63 7.99 -8.08
N ARG A 82 4.55 7.52 -8.93
CA ARG A 82 4.44 6.24 -9.64
C ARG A 82 5.68 5.38 -9.44
N GLN A 83 5.50 4.14 -9.03
CA GLN A 83 6.56 3.13 -8.94
C GLN A 83 5.99 1.71 -9.07
N THR A 84 6.85 0.73 -9.35
CA THR A 84 6.52 -0.68 -9.14
C THR A 84 6.62 -1.01 -7.66
N VAL A 85 5.58 -1.63 -7.11
CA VAL A 85 5.51 -2.03 -5.70
C VAL A 85 5.09 -3.50 -5.59
N PRO A 86 5.53 -4.21 -4.54
CA PRO A 86 4.99 -5.54 -4.25
C PRO A 86 3.55 -5.44 -3.77
N ILE A 87 2.73 -6.40 -4.22
CA ILE A 87 1.31 -6.50 -3.86
C ILE A 87 0.97 -7.92 -3.38
N ALA A 88 -0.05 -8.01 -2.53
CA ALA A 88 -0.78 -9.23 -2.24
C ALA A 88 -2.09 -9.25 -3.02
N PHE A 89 -2.45 -10.43 -3.55
CA PHE A 89 -3.73 -10.65 -4.22
C PHE A 89 -4.78 -10.98 -3.15
N ALA A 90 -5.69 -10.03 -2.95
CA ALA A 90 -6.74 -10.08 -1.93
C ALA A 90 -7.94 -10.88 -2.43
N ARG A 91 -8.41 -11.80 -1.58
CA ARG A 91 -9.67 -12.53 -1.73
C ARG A 91 -10.85 -11.66 -1.30
N PRO A 92 -12.10 -12.04 -1.60
CA PRO A 92 -13.28 -11.25 -1.25
C PRO A 92 -13.42 -10.91 0.24
N GLU A 93 -12.93 -11.77 1.13
CA GLU A 93 -12.94 -11.56 2.59
C GLU A 93 -11.83 -10.62 3.09
N ASP A 94 -10.82 -10.33 2.27
CA ASP A 94 -9.68 -9.52 2.66
C ASP A 94 -9.95 -8.02 2.45
N ALA A 95 -9.27 -7.20 3.26
CA ALA A 95 -9.30 -5.76 3.09
C ALA A 95 -8.48 -5.29 1.87
N ARG A 96 -8.90 -4.18 1.26
CA ARG A 96 -8.15 -3.49 0.20
C ARG A 96 -7.31 -2.39 0.84
N VAL A 97 -5.99 -2.55 0.81
CA VAL A 97 -5.09 -1.78 1.67
C VAL A 97 -3.92 -1.22 0.89
N LEU A 98 -3.54 0.02 1.16
CA LEU A 98 -2.23 0.56 0.83
C LEU A 98 -1.29 0.33 2.02
N GLY A 99 -0.35 -0.61 1.84
CA GLY A 99 0.62 -0.99 2.86
C GLY A 99 1.88 -0.12 2.87
N VAL A 100 2.69 -0.28 3.91
CA VAL A 100 3.86 0.57 4.17
C VAL A 100 4.93 0.47 3.09
N THR A 101 5.15 -0.70 2.49
CA THR A 101 6.16 -0.83 1.42
C THR A 101 5.83 0.05 0.21
N ALA A 102 4.55 0.16 -0.16
CA ALA A 102 4.14 1.06 -1.22
C ALA A 102 4.26 2.53 -0.80
N MET A 103 3.88 2.87 0.44
CA MET A 103 4.04 4.23 0.97
C MET A 103 5.51 4.67 0.95
N GLU A 104 6.44 3.84 1.42
CA GLU A 104 7.88 4.15 1.43
C GLU A 104 8.45 4.23 0.02
N THR A 105 8.11 3.27 -0.85
CA THR A 105 8.57 3.26 -2.26
C THR A 105 8.13 4.51 -3.01
N LEU A 106 6.91 4.98 -2.75
CA LEU A 106 6.32 6.19 -3.34
C LEU A 106 6.67 7.48 -2.58
N THR A 107 7.44 7.41 -1.49
CA THR A 107 7.79 8.56 -0.61
C THR A 107 6.55 9.28 -0.05
N LEU A 108 5.59 8.52 0.45
CA LEU A 108 4.33 9.01 1.02
C LEU A 108 4.34 8.95 2.54
N GLU A 109 3.70 9.93 3.16
CA GLU A 109 3.50 10.01 4.61
C GLU A 109 2.02 10.26 4.90
N VAL A 110 1.50 9.63 5.97
CA VAL A 110 0.15 9.89 6.45
C VAL A 110 0.13 11.23 7.18
N ASN A 111 -0.76 12.14 6.77
CA ASN A 111 -1.07 13.33 7.53
C ASN A 111 -2.32 13.06 8.40
N PRO A 112 -2.16 12.81 9.71
CA PRO A 112 -3.28 12.47 10.58
C PRO A 112 -4.23 13.66 10.84
N THR A 113 -3.74 14.88 10.66
CA THR A 113 -4.55 16.10 10.85
C THR A 113 -5.51 16.30 9.69
N THR A 114 -5.04 16.13 8.46
CA THR A 114 -5.86 16.29 7.25
C THR A 114 -6.51 14.98 6.79
N ARG A 115 -6.10 13.84 7.36
CA ARG A 115 -6.50 12.49 6.94
C ARG A 115 -6.23 12.24 5.46
N THR A 116 -5.03 12.60 5.01
CA THR A 116 -4.59 12.44 3.62
C THR A 116 -3.17 11.87 3.56
N LEU A 117 -2.78 11.34 2.40
CA LEU A 117 -1.38 11.08 2.08
C LEU A 117 -0.72 12.35 1.56
N ARG A 118 0.55 12.56 1.94
CA ARG A 118 1.40 13.64 1.42
C ARG A 118 2.66 13.04 0.83
N ALA A 119 3.00 13.42 -0.39
CA ALA A 119 4.30 13.08 -0.97
C ALA A 119 5.42 13.92 -0.34
N THR A 120 6.41 13.26 0.22
CA THR A 120 7.60 13.90 0.81
C THR A 120 8.68 14.12 -0.24
N GLY A 121 8.75 13.24 -1.25
CA GLY A 121 9.81 13.23 -2.25
C GLY A 121 11.19 12.89 -1.68
N LYS A 122 11.25 12.28 -0.49
CA LYS A 122 12.49 11.94 0.22
C LYS A 122 12.46 10.48 0.65
N TYR A 123 13.57 9.79 0.43
CA TYR A 123 13.81 8.48 1.03
C TYR A 123 14.46 8.65 2.40
N LEU A 124 14.06 7.81 3.35
CA LEU A 124 14.67 7.78 4.67
C LEU A 124 16.01 7.05 4.58
N TYR A 125 17.04 7.63 5.19
CA TYR A 125 18.33 7.00 5.40
C TYR A 125 18.79 7.31 6.81
N LEU A 126 19.23 6.28 7.54
CA LEU A 126 19.80 6.42 8.88
C LEU A 126 21.29 6.75 8.76
N ARG A 127 21.69 7.89 9.33
CA ARG A 127 23.10 8.27 9.49
C ARG A 127 23.49 8.17 10.96
N PHE A 128 24.53 7.39 11.26
CA PHE A 128 25.17 7.42 12.58
C PHE A 128 26.18 8.57 12.66
N ALA A 129 26.21 9.28 13.78
CA ALA A 129 27.28 10.24 14.03
C ALA A 129 28.61 9.48 14.18
N PRO A 130 29.72 10.00 13.66
CA PRO A 130 31.03 9.47 14.02
C PRO A 130 31.23 9.68 15.53
N ASN A 131 31.75 8.64 16.20
CA ASN A 131 32.18 8.71 17.60
C ASN A 131 33.26 9.78 17.81
#